data_AF-A0A2R6A5M5-F1
#
_entry.id   AF-A0A2R6A5M5-F1
#
_cell.length_a   1.000
_cell.length_b   1.000
_cell.length_c   1.000
_cell.angle_alpha   90.00
_cell.angle_beta   90.00
_cell.angle_gamma   90.00
#
_symmetry.space_group_name_H-M   'P 1'
#
loop_
_entity.id
_entity.type
_entity.pdbx_description
1 polymer ?
#
loop_
_entity_poly.entity_id
_entity_poly.type
_entity_poly.pdbx_seq_one_letter_code
_entity_poly.pdbx_strand_id
1 'polypeptide(L)'
;MAKKEIQQNENKIEQLKNQIDNWVNDFNNNGKNFDRFELYEGNSISLGFIAYKDKQNITNVLISIHGKKPSNSISFPSSSLSEIEKILELITKYKELFEYVGKYQTKRKGKHY
;
A
#
# COMPACT_ATOMS: atom_id res chain seq x y z
N MET A 1 -10.65 -24.22 -16.98
CA MET A 1 -11.07 -23.35 -15.86
C MET A 1 -10.01 -22.30 -15.51
N ALA A 2 -8.70 -22.62 -15.55
CA ALA A 2 -7.60 -21.67 -15.28
C ALA A 2 -7.64 -20.32 -16.04
N LYS A 3 -8.05 -20.29 -17.32
CA LYS A 3 -8.12 -19.02 -18.09
C LYS A 3 -9.15 -18.02 -17.55
N LYS A 4 -10.24 -18.47 -16.93
CA LYS A 4 -11.27 -17.58 -16.36
C LYS A 4 -10.81 -16.94 -15.04
N GLU A 5 -10.08 -17.68 -14.21
CA GLU A 5 -9.56 -17.18 -12.92
C GLU A 5 -8.44 -16.16 -13.11
N ILE A 6 -7.55 -16.38 -14.09
CA ILE A 6 -6.49 -15.41 -14.43
C ILE A 6 -7.11 -14.08 -14.90
N GLN A 7 -8.08 -14.14 -15.81
CA GLN A 7 -8.75 -12.97 -16.37
C GLN A 7 -9.61 -12.21 -15.33
N GLN A 8 -10.18 -12.92 -14.35
CA GLN A 8 -10.86 -12.30 -13.20
C GLN A 8 -9.88 -11.62 -12.24
N ASN A 9 -8.72 -12.22 -11.98
CA ASN A 9 -7.69 -11.62 -11.13
C ASN A 9 -7.07 -10.37 -11.77
N GLU A 10 -6.79 -10.39 -13.08
CA GLU A 10 -6.29 -9.23 -13.84
C GLU A 10 -7.28 -8.06 -13.76
N ASN A 11 -8.58 -8.32 -13.99
CA ASN A 11 -9.61 -7.28 -13.86
C ASN A 11 -9.66 -6.67 -12.47
N LYS A 12 -9.46 -7.47 -11.41
CA LYS A 12 -9.46 -6.97 -10.03
C LYS A 12 -8.22 -6.12 -9.74
N ILE A 13 -7.05 -6.48 -10.27
CA ILE A 13 -5.82 -5.70 -10.13
C ILE A 13 -5.98 -4.33 -10.82
N GLU A 14 -6.51 -4.29 -12.04
CA GLU A 14 -6.75 -3.03 -12.75
C GLU A 14 -7.77 -2.13 -12.03
N GLN A 15 -8.83 -2.72 -11.46
CA GLN A 15 -9.78 -1.97 -10.62
C GLN A 15 -9.09 -1.35 -9.40
N LEU A 16 -8.24 -2.10 -8.70
CA LEU A 16 -7.49 -1.59 -7.54
C LEU A 16 -6.51 -0.48 -7.95
N LYS A 17 -5.81 -0.61 -9.09
CA LYS A 17 -4.95 0.45 -9.62
C LYS A 17 -5.74 1.74 -9.84
N ASN A 18 -6.90 1.66 -10.48
CA ASN A 18 -7.77 2.82 -10.70
C ASN A 18 -8.27 3.45 -9.39
N GLN A 19 -8.60 2.63 -8.38
CA GLN A 19 -9.00 3.13 -7.07
C GLN A 19 -7.86 3.86 -6.37
N ILE A 20 -6.64 3.33 -6.44
CA ILE A 20 -5.43 3.97 -5.91
C ILE A 20 -5.18 5.30 -6.62
N ASP A 21 -5.29 5.34 -7.94
CA ASP A 21 -5.08 6.56 -8.72
C ASP A 21 -6.06 7.66 -8.34
N ASN A 22 -7.34 7.31 -8.21
CA ASN A 22 -8.37 8.24 -7.75
C ASN A 22 -8.10 8.73 -6.33
N TRP A 23 -7.76 7.81 -5.41
CA TRP A 23 -7.42 8.15 -4.03
C TRP A 23 -6.21 9.10 -3.95
N VAL A 24 -5.15 8.88 -4.74
CA VAL A 24 -3.99 9.77 -4.79
C VAL A 24 -4.36 11.13 -5.38
N ASN A 25 -5.20 11.17 -6.41
CA ASN A 25 -5.70 12.41 -6.98
C ASN A 25 -6.51 13.23 -5.95
N ASP A 26 -7.40 12.56 -5.21
CA ASP A 26 -8.16 13.18 -4.12
C ASP A 26 -7.23 13.69 -3.02
N PHE A 27 -6.23 12.91 -2.62
CA PHE A 27 -5.21 13.33 -1.65
C PHE A 27 -4.48 14.61 -2.10
N ASN A 28 -4.11 14.69 -3.38
CA ASN A 28 -3.44 15.86 -3.94
C ASN A 28 -4.30 17.13 -3.83
N ASN A 29 -5.60 16.99 -4.08
CA ASN A 29 -6.55 18.11 -4.15
C ASN A 29 -7.07 18.57 -2.77
N ASN A 30 -7.04 17.70 -1.76
CA ASN A 30 -7.72 17.94 -0.48
C ASN A 30 -6.86 18.60 0.62
N GLY A 31 -5.66 19.10 0.30
CA GLY A 31 -4.79 19.81 1.26
C GLY A 31 -4.27 18.95 2.44
N LYS A 32 -4.52 17.64 2.43
CA LYS A 32 -4.05 16.70 3.47
C LYS A 32 -2.51 16.59 3.44
N ASN A 33 -1.91 16.36 4.61
CA ASN A 33 -0.48 16.08 4.74
C ASN A 33 -0.16 14.58 4.64
N PHE A 34 -1.10 13.74 5.05
CA PHE A 34 -1.05 12.30 4.84
C PHE A 34 -2.46 11.73 4.68
N ASP A 35 -2.58 10.56 4.06
CA ASP A 35 -3.82 9.79 3.95
C ASP A 35 -3.51 8.30 3.81
N ARG A 36 -4.51 7.43 4.02
CA ARG A 36 -4.35 5.97 3.94
C ARG A 36 -5.34 5.32 2.99
N PHE A 37 -4.89 4.21 2.42
CA PHE A 37 -5.70 3.31 1.61
C PHE A 37 -5.48 1.89 2.14
N GLU A 38 -6.46 1.34 2.85
CA GLU A 38 -6.35 0.00 3.42
C GLU A 38 -6.73 -1.07 2.38
N LEU A 39 -5.87 -2.06 2.20
CA LEU A 39 -6.13 -3.26 1.37
C LEU A 39 -6.61 -4.44 2.22
N TYR A 40 -6.17 -4.47 3.48
CA TYR A 40 -6.52 -5.50 4.45
C TYR A 40 -6.51 -4.90 5.85
N GLU A 41 -7.61 -5.10 6.58
CA GLU A 41 -7.75 -4.71 7.98
C GLU A 41 -7.87 -5.97 8.84
N GLY A 42 -6.79 -6.28 9.58
CA GLY A 42 -6.78 -7.33 10.59
C GLY A 42 -7.23 -6.82 11.96
N ASN A 43 -7.26 -7.70 12.95
CA ASN A 43 -7.61 -7.30 14.32
C ASN A 43 -6.47 -6.53 14.99
N SER A 44 -5.23 -6.85 14.63
CA SER A 44 -4.02 -6.24 15.21
C SER A 44 -3.21 -5.46 14.20
N ILE A 45 -3.15 -5.92 12.96
CA ILE A 45 -2.31 -5.38 11.90
C ILE A 45 -3.14 -5.13 10.63
N SER A 46 -2.91 -3.98 10.00
CA SER A 46 -3.45 -3.65 8.69
C SER A 46 -2.34 -3.56 7.64
N LEU A 47 -2.70 -3.79 6.38
CA LEU A 47 -1.86 -3.63 5.20
C LEU A 47 -2.56 -2.71 4.21
N GLY A 48 -1.81 -1.75 3.69
CA GLY A 48 -2.31 -0.80 2.72
C GLY A 48 -1.22 0.10 2.16
N PHE A 49 -1.61 1.31 1.80
CA PHE A 49 -0.74 2.37 1.33
C PHE A 49 -0.89 3.61 2.19
N ILE A 50 0.19 4.39 2.30
CA ILE A 50 0.18 5.71 2.89
C ILE A 50 0.64 6.73 1.85
N ALA A 51 -0.19 7.74 1.59
CA ALA A 51 0.19 8.91 0.82
C ALA A 51 0.66 9.99 1.80
N TYR A 52 1.74 10.69 1.49
CA TYR A 52 2.19 11.86 2.25
C TYR A 52 2.87 12.89 1.33
N LYS A 53 2.84 14.15 1.74
CA LYS A 53 3.59 15.22 1.06
C LYS A 53 4.93 15.41 1.77
N ASP A 54 6.02 15.40 1.00
CA ASP A 54 7.34 15.70 1.54
C ASP A 54 7.54 17.21 1.76
N LYS A 55 8.76 17.60 2.17
CA LYS A 55 9.11 19.01 2.41
C LYS A 55 9.06 19.88 1.15
N GLN A 56 9.03 19.27 -0.04
CA GLN A 56 8.89 19.94 -1.33
C GLN A 56 7.45 19.93 -1.82
N ASN A 57 6.49 19.52 -0.97
CA ASN A 57 5.08 19.35 -1.29
C ASN A 57 4.83 18.30 -2.40
N ILE A 58 5.78 17.38 -2.59
CA ILE A 58 5.67 16.28 -3.56
C ILE A 58 4.99 15.11 -2.88
N THR A 59 3.94 14.60 -3.52
CA THR A 59 3.21 13.41 -3.04
C THR A 59 4.04 12.16 -3.26
N ASN A 60 4.19 11.39 -2.19
CA ASN A 60 4.84 10.09 -2.17
C ASN A 60 3.88 9.05 -1.62
N VAL A 61 3.88 7.85 -2.19
CA VAL A 61 3.08 6.71 -1.72
C VAL A 61 3.99 5.57 -1.31
N LEU A 62 3.81 5.07 -0.09
CA LEU A 62 4.57 3.95 0.45
C LEU A 62 3.63 2.79 0.81
N ILE A 63 4.17 1.57 0.75
CA ILE A 63 3.53 0.39 1.32
C ILE A 63 3.54 0.56 2.84
N SER A 64 2.38 0.40 3.46
CA SER A 64 2.22 0.54 4.91
C SER A 64 1.71 -0.75 5.52
N ILE A 65 2.44 -1.24 6.51
CA ILE A 65 1.95 -2.23 7.47
C ILE A 65 1.99 -1.53 8.82
N HIS A 66 0.87 -1.49 9.53
CA HIS A 66 0.80 -0.81 10.82
C HIS A 66 -0.18 -1.49 11.76
N GLY A 67 0.07 -1.35 13.06
CA GLY A 67 -0.89 -1.73 14.09
C GLY A 67 -1.85 -0.58 14.42
N LYS A 68 -2.80 -0.84 15.34
CA LYS A 68 -3.78 0.16 15.83
C LYS A 68 -3.17 1.49 16.27
N LYS A 69 -1.96 1.45 16.84
CA LYS A 69 -1.16 2.64 17.15
C LYS A 69 0.06 2.62 16.23
N PRO A 70 0.05 3.40 15.14
CA PRO A 70 1.15 3.43 14.18
C PRO A 70 2.43 3.90 14.89
N SER A 71 3.48 3.07 14.86
CA SER A 71 4.82 3.40 15.33
C SER A 71 5.83 3.17 14.20
N ASN A 72 7.01 3.79 14.31
CA ASN A 72 8.07 3.67 13.29
C ASN A 72 8.57 2.23 13.11
N SER A 73 8.48 1.42 14.16
CA SER A 73 8.65 -0.03 14.10
C SER A 73 7.29 -0.69 14.23
N ILE A 74 7.09 -1.83 13.55
CA ILE A 74 5.95 -2.69 13.82
C ILE A 74 6.39 -3.82 14.76
N SER A 75 5.73 -3.91 15.91
CA SER A 75 5.90 -5.01 16.86
C SER A 75 4.52 -5.57 17.16
N PHE A 76 4.41 -6.89 17.22
CA PHE A 76 3.14 -7.58 17.37
C PHE A 76 3.29 -8.81 18.28
N PRO A 77 2.23 -9.21 19.00
CA PRO A 77 2.23 -10.44 19.78
C PRO A 77 2.26 -11.67 18.86
N SER A 78 2.68 -12.82 19.39
CA SER A 78 2.67 -14.10 18.66
C SER A 78 1.28 -14.51 18.16
N SER A 79 0.22 -14.05 18.82
CA SER A 79 -1.17 -14.23 18.38
C SER A 79 -1.49 -13.57 17.03
N SER A 80 -0.66 -12.62 16.57
CA SER A 80 -0.81 -11.98 15.26
C SER A 80 -0.11 -12.74 14.12
N LEU A 81 0.51 -13.89 14.37
CA LEU A 81 1.28 -14.64 13.36
C LEU A 81 0.44 -14.97 12.12
N SER A 82 -0.81 -15.39 12.31
CA SER A 82 -1.72 -15.70 11.20
C SER A 82 -2.09 -14.47 10.36
N GLU A 83 -2.16 -13.27 10.96
CA GLU A 83 -2.39 -12.04 10.21
C GLU A 83 -1.20 -11.69 9.32
N ILE A 84 0.02 -11.97 9.81
CA ILE A 84 1.26 -11.71 9.07
C ILE A 84 1.41 -12.67 7.90
N GLU A 85 1.14 -13.95 8.10
CA GLU A 85 1.13 -14.95 7.02
C GLU A 85 0.19 -14.53 5.90
N LYS A 86 -1.02 -14.08 6.27
CA LYS A 86 -2.01 -13.55 5.31
C LYS A 86 -1.53 -12.29 4.59
N ILE A 87 -0.89 -11.37 5.30
CA ILE A 87 -0.28 -10.17 4.69
C ILE A 87 0.79 -10.55 3.67
N LEU A 88 1.66 -11.50 4.01
CA LEU A 88 2.70 -11.99 3.09
C LEU A 88 2.07 -12.63 1.84
N GLU A 89 1.02 -13.45 2.02
CA GLU A 89 0.27 -14.03 0.91
C GLU A 89 -0.33 -12.94 0.00
N LEU A 90 -0.94 -11.91 0.58
CA LEU A 90 -1.51 -10.78 -0.17
C LEU A 90 -0.44 -10.01 -0.94
N ILE A 91 0.72 -9.75 -0.32
CA ILE A 91 1.85 -9.09 -0.98
C ILE A 91 2.35 -9.92 -2.16
N THR A 92 2.49 -11.23 -1.99
CA THR A 92 2.90 -12.13 -3.08
C THR A 92 1.86 -12.17 -4.20
N LYS A 93 0.58 -12.29 -3.85
CA LYS A 93 -0.53 -12.40 -4.81
C LYS A 93 -0.72 -11.12 -5.63
N TYR A 94 -0.59 -9.96 -4.99
CA TYR A 94 -0.80 -8.65 -5.61
C TYR A 94 0.51 -7.90 -5.83
N LYS A 95 1.63 -8.62 -6.02
CA LYS A 95 2.96 -8.03 -6.21
C LYS A 95 2.97 -6.89 -7.24
N GLU A 96 2.29 -7.09 -8.37
CA GLU A 96 2.16 -6.07 -9.42
C GLU A 96 1.53 -4.76 -8.90
N LEU A 97 0.51 -4.84 -8.05
CA LEU A 97 -0.14 -3.67 -7.44
C LEU A 97 0.82 -2.92 -6.51
N PHE A 98 1.61 -3.65 -5.72
CA PHE A 98 2.60 -3.08 -4.81
C PHE A 98 3.81 -2.49 -5.56
N GLU A 99 4.18 -3.04 -6.70
CA GLU A 99 5.19 -2.45 -7.59
C GLU A 99 4.65 -1.21 -8.31
N TYR A 100 3.36 -1.23 -8.69
CA TYR A 100 2.68 -0.14 -9.39
C TYR A 100 2.71 1.18 -8.61
N VAL A 101 2.46 1.16 -7.30
CA VAL A 101 2.54 2.37 -6.45
C VAL A 101 3.94 3.00 -6.42
N GLY A 102 4.98 2.28 -6.83
CA GLY A 102 6.33 2.82 -7.03
C GLY A 102 6.37 4.00 -8.00
N LYS A 103 5.37 4.16 -8.90
CA LYS A 103 5.27 5.33 -9.80
C LYS A 103 5.11 6.66 -9.06
N TYR A 104 4.60 6.63 -7.83
CA TYR A 104 4.41 7.82 -6.99
C TYR A 104 5.61 8.11 -6.09
N GLN A 105 6.64 7.26 -6.08
CA GLN A 105 7.79 7.46 -5.21
C GLN A 105 8.81 8.35 -5.89
N THR A 106 9.21 9.42 -5.20
CA THR A 106 10.32 10.25 -5.66
C THR A 106 11.60 9.43 -5.54
N LYS A 107 12.15 8.98 -6.67
CA LYS A 107 13.46 8.34 -6.71
C LYS A 107 14.50 9.37 -6.26
N ARG A 108 14.92 9.32 -4.99
CA ARG A 108 16.13 10.03 -4.58
C ARG A 108 17.25 9.49 -5.44
N LYS A 109 17.81 10.32 -6.33
CA LYS A 109 19.14 10.08 -6.90
C LYS A 109 20.09 10.12 -5.71
N GLY A 110 20.34 8.98 -5.08
CA GLY A 110 21.30 8.89 -4.00
C GLY A 110 22.63 9.38 -4.53
N LYS A 111 23.17 10.46 -3.95
CA LYS A 111 24.62 10.62 -3.94
C LYS A 111 25.12 9.39 -3.19
N HIS A 112 25.72 8.46 -3.92
CA HIS A 112 26.63 7.50 -3.33
C HIS A 112 27.65 8.33 -2.52
N TYR A 113 27.61 8.17 -1.21
CA TYR A 113 28.68 8.61 -0.32
C TYR A 113 29.73 7.49 -0.28
#